data_AF-A0A1J1LEB8-F1
#
_entry.id   AF-A0A1J1LEB8-F1
#
_cell.length_a   1.000
_cell.length_b   1.000
_cell.length_c   1.000
_cell.angle_alpha   90.00
_cell.angle_beta   90.00
_cell.angle_gamma   90.00
#
_symmetry.space_group_name_H-M   'P 1'
#
loop_
_entity.id
_entity.type
_entity.pdbx_description
1 polymer ?
#
loop_
_entity_poly.entity_id
_entity_poly.type
_entity_poly.pdbx_seq_one_letter_code
_entity_poly.pdbx_strand_id
1 'polypeptide(L)' 'MFLNTGFWANFNFLSEFEAIRYIRHIGEALQTVHERHILHRDVKKPRNIIIRDNSLEPVLIDFGIARH' A
#
# COMPACT_ATOMS: atom_id res chain seq x y z
N MET A 1 2.85 14.56 -15.82
CA MET A 1 2.44 15.66 -14.93
C MET A 1 1.54 15.04 -13.88
N PHE A 2 2.09 14.70 -12.72
CA PHE A 2 1.40 13.97 -11.66
C PHE A 2 0.30 14.85 -11.05
N LEU A 3 -0.94 14.37 -11.04
CA LEU A 3 -2.04 15.07 -10.43
C LEU A 3 -1.96 14.91 -8.90
N ASN A 4 -1.79 16.07 -8.26
CA ASN A 4 -2.36 16.42 -6.97
C ASN A 4 -2.00 15.53 -5.77
N THR A 5 -0.88 15.84 -5.13
CA THR A 5 -0.45 15.37 -3.80
C THR A 5 -1.29 15.93 -2.64
N GLY A 6 -2.57 16.27 -2.87
CA GLY A 6 -3.42 17.01 -1.93
C GLY A 6 -4.15 16.18 -0.87
N PHE A 7 -4.16 14.85 -0.95
CA PHE A 7 -4.87 14.02 0.04
C PHE A 7 -4.03 13.68 1.28
N TRP A 8 -2.70 13.69 1.16
CA TRP A 8 -1.78 13.29 2.22
C TRP A 8 -1.37 14.43 3.17
N ALA A 9 -1.57 15.69 2.78
CA ALA A 9 -1.06 16.84 3.53
C ALA A 9 -1.89 17.22 4.77
N ASN A 10 -3.10 16.66 4.94
CA ASN A 10 -4.01 17.01 6.05
C ASN A 10 -4.18 15.90 7.11
N PHE A 11 -3.59 14.71 6.93
CA PHE A 11 -3.64 13.63 7.92
C PHE A 11 -2.27 13.43 8.53
N ASN A 12 -1.95 14.21 9.57
CA ASN A 12 -0.61 14.09 10.17
C ASN A 12 -0.36 12.70 10.78
N PHE A 13 -1.39 11.92 11.15
CA PHE A 13 -1.26 10.49 11.46
C PHE A 13 -2.59 9.76 11.21
N LEU A 14 -2.54 8.48 10.83
CA LEU A 14 -3.71 7.58 10.82
C LEU A 14 -4.13 7.28 12.26
N SER A 15 -5.42 7.06 12.51
CA SER A 15 -5.86 6.44 13.77
C SER A 15 -5.31 5.02 13.85
N GLU A 16 -5.15 4.48 15.06
CA GLU A 16 -4.69 3.10 15.26
C GLU A 16 -5.58 2.09 14.51
N PHE A 17 -6.90 2.31 14.54
CA PHE A 17 -7.86 1.49 13.80
C PHE A 17 -7.59 1.50 12.29
N GLU A 18 -7.41 2.68 11.70
CA GLU A 18 -7.12 2.80 10.26
C GLU A 18 -5.76 2.20 9.90
N ALA A 19 -4.75 2.38 10.75
CA ALA A 19 -3.43 1.81 10.56
C ALA A 19 -3.48 0.27 10.57
N ILE A 20 -4.14 -0.34 11.56
CA ILE A 20 -4.32 -1.79 11.65
C ILE A 20 -5.08 -2.33 10.44
N ARG A 21 -6.16 -1.64 10.03
CA ARG A 21 -6.95 -2.01 8.85
C ARG A 21 -6.08 -2.05 7.59
N TYR A 22 -5.24 -1.04 7.39
CA TYR A 22 -4.33 -1.00 6.24
C TYR A 22 -3.23 -2.05 6.30
N ILE A 23 -2.61 -2.26 7.46
CA ILE A 23 -1.58 -3.28 7.66
C ILE A 23 -2.14 -4.67 7.30
N ARG A 24 -3.36 -5.00 7.74
CA ARG A 24 -3.98 -6.30 7.42
C ARG A 24 -4.15 -6.50 5.92
N HIS A 25 -4.76 -5.52 5.23
CA HIS A 25 -5.00 -5.63 3.78
C HIS A 25 -3.69 -5.74 2.98
N ILE A 26 -2.67 -4.97 3.36
CA ILE A 26 -1.35 -5.04 2.72
C ILE A 26 -0.69 -6.40 2.99
N GLY A 27 -0.83 -6.93 4.22
CA GLY A 27 -0.35 -8.28 4.57
C GLY A 27 -0.99 -9.37 3.72
N GLU A 28 -2.30 -9.31 3.50
CA GLU A 28 -3.05 -10.26 2.64
C GLU A 28 -2.57 -10.19 1.17
N ALA A 29 -2.33 -8.97 0.66
CA ALA A 29 -1.77 -8.78 -0.68
C ALA A 29 -0.34 -9.36 -0.79
N LEU A 30 0.50 -9.16 0.23
CA LEU A 30 1.85 -9.73 0.27
C LEU A 30 1.84 -11.26 0.33
N GLN A 31 0.96 -11.84 1.15
CA GLN A 31 0.81 -13.29 1.23
C GLN A 31 0.48 -13.88 -0.15
N THR A 32 -0.48 -13.28 -0.85
CA THR A 32 -0.91 -13.67 -2.20
C THR A 32 0.22 -13.61 -3.23
N VAL A 33 1.16 -12.67 -3.07
CA VAL A 33 2.33 -12.52 -3.95
C VAL A 33 3.44 -13.50 -3.56
N HIS A 34 3.67 -13.72 -2.27
CA HIS A 34 4.64 -14.68 -1.76
C HIS A 34 4.29 -16.13 -2.13
N GLU A 35 3.00 -16.49 -2.15
CA GLU A 35 2.50 -17.77 -2.65
C GLU A 35 2.88 -18.02 -4.12
N ARG A 36 3.15 -16.96 -4.89
CA ARG A 36 3.66 -17.03 -6.27
C ARG A 36 5.18 -16.92 -6.38
N HIS A 37 5.90 -17.05 -5.26
CA HIS A 37 7.36 -16.90 -5.16
C HIS A 37 7.88 -15.53 -5.64
N ILE A 38 7.07 -14.48 -5.51
CA ILE A 38 7.48 -13.11 -5.86
C ILE A 38 7.75 -12.34 -4.57
N LEU A 39 8.88 -11.62 -4.50
CA LEU A 39 9.20 -10.75 -3.36
C LEU A 39 9.07 -9.27 -3.74
N HIS A 40 8.24 -8.50 -3.04
CA HIS A 40 8.03 -7.06 -3.35
C HIS A 40 9.23 -6.16 -2.97
N ARG A 41 9.95 -6.49 -1.88
CA ARG A 41 11.22 -5.86 -1.42
C ARG A 41 11.23 -4.35 -1.06
N ASP A 42 10.24 -3.55 -1.46
CA ASP A 42 10.16 -2.11 -1.14
C ASP A 42 8.79 -1.69 -0.55
N VAL A 43 8.18 -2.54 0.29
CA VAL A 43 6.89 -2.23 0.98
C VAL A 43 7.02 -1.05 1.96
N LYS A 44 8.24 -0.66 2.32
CA LYS A 44 8.53 0.33 3.36
C LYS A 44 8.05 1.76 3.07
N LYS A 45 7.72 2.11 1.82
CA LYS A 45 7.29 3.46 1.47
C LYS A 45 5.78 3.52 1.28
N PRO A 46 5.08 4.47 1.95
CA PRO A 46 3.66 4.72 1.72
C PRO A 46 3.30 4.98 0.25
N ARG A 47 4.24 5.53 -0.55
CA ARG A 47 4.02 5.78 -1.98
C ARG A 47 3.70 4.52 -2.81
N ASN A 48 4.07 3.34 -2.30
CA ASN A 48 3.82 2.06 -2.97
C ASN A 48 2.44 1.49 -2.59
N ILE A 49 1.60 2.28 -1.91
CA ILE A 49 0.24 1.92 -1.53
C ILE A 49 -0.69 3.03 -2.02
N ILE A 50 -1.61 2.69 -2.92
CA ILE A 50 -2.68 3.59 -3.36
C ILE A 50 -3.95 3.25 -2.58
N ILE A 51 -4.70 4.26 -2.15
CA ILE A 51 -6.03 4.09 -1.58
C ILE A 51 -7.05 4.31 -2.70
N ARG A 52 -7.97 3.36 -2.93
CA ARG A 52 -9.07 3.57 -3.89
C ARG A 52 -10.06 4.58 -3.33
N ASP A 53 -10.38 5.62 -4.10
CA ASP A 53 -11.24 6.74 -3.70
C ASP A 53 -12.61 6.31 -3.15
N ASN A 54 -13.21 5.24 -3.69
CA ASN A 54 -14.58 4.84 -3.35
C ASN A 54 -14.68 3.80 -2.22
N SER A 55 -13.61 3.04 -1.97
CA SER A 55 -13.65 1.92 -1.01
C SER A 55 -12.68 2.09 0.16
N LEU A 56 -11.85 3.14 0.15
CA LEU A 56 -10.73 3.31 1.08
C LEU A 56 -9.89 2.03 1.21
N GLU A 57 -9.80 1.27 0.11
CA GLU A 57 -9.10 0.01 0.06
C GLU A 57 -7.65 0.26 -0.34
N PRO A 58 -6.67 -0.16 0.48
CA PRO A 58 -5.26 -0.05 0.13
C PRO A 58 -4.89 -1.10 -0.92
N VAL A 59 -4.19 -0.65 -1.95
CA VAL A 59 -3.69 -1.47 -3.05
C VAL A 59 -2.18 -1.31 -3.12
N LEU A 60 -1.47 -2.43 -3.01
CA LEU A 60 -0.03 -2.46 -3.18
C LEU A 60 0.34 -2.31 -4.66
N ILE A 61 1.23 -1.36 -4.95
CA ILE A 61 1.70 -1.02 -6.30
C ILE A 61 3.23 -0.99 -6.35
N ASP A 62 3.77 -0.95 -7.57
CA ASP A 62 5.21 -0.86 -7.85
C ASP A 62 6.02 -2.06 -7.33
N PHE A 63 5.93 -3.17 -8.08
CA PHE A 63 6.74 -4.37 -7.91
C PHE A 63 8.14 -4.23 -8.52
N GLY A 64 8.70 -3.01 -8.64
CA GLY A 64 9.89 -2.67 -9.44
C GLY A 64 11.21 -3.39 -9.11
N ILE A 65 11.23 -4.35 -8.19
CA ILE A 65 12.36 -5.25 -7.92
C ILE A 65 11.91 -6.70 -7.62
N ALA A 66 10.72 -7.07 -8.06
CA ALA A 66 10.21 -8.44 -7.98
C ALA A 66 11.17 -9.39 -8.70
N ARG A 67 11.67 -10.38 -7.96
CA ARG A 67 12.47 -11.49 -8.50
C ARG A 67 11.85 -12.81 -8.06
N HIS A 68 11.96 -13.81 -8.93
CA HIS A 68 11.65 -15.21 -8.69
C HIS A 68 12.79 -15.90 -7.92
#